data_AF-A0A4V6JIS5-F1
#
_entry.id   AF-A0A4V6JIS5-F1
#
_cell.length_a   1.000
_cell.length_b   1.000
_cell.length_c   1.000
_cell.angle_alpha   90.00
_cell.angle_beta   90.00
_cell.angle_gamma   90.00
#
_symmetry.space_group_name_H-M   'P 1'
#
loop_
_entity.id
_entity.type
_entity.pdbx_description
1 polymer ?
#
loop_
_entity_poly.entity_id
_entity_poly.type
_entity_poly.pdbx_seq_one_letter_code
_entity_poly.pdbx_strand_id
1 'polypeptide(L)' 'MLIQVGELAKRAGITVRTLHHYEQTGLLLPSARSGGRVPAL' A
#
# COMPACT_ATOMS: atom_id res chain seq x y z
N MET A 1 -6.83 11.35 -7.33
CA MET A 1 -7.58 10.52 -6.35
C MET A 1 -6.57 9.62 -5.63
N LEU A 2 -6.57 9.56 -4.30
CA LEU A 2 -5.76 8.60 -3.55
C LEU A 2 -6.56 7.31 -3.32
N ILE A 3 -5.94 6.15 -3.52
CA ILE A 3 -6.56 4.84 -3.25
C ILE A 3 -5.80 4.14 -2.12
N GLN A 4 -6.51 3.29 -1.37
CA GLN A 4 -5.89 2.49 -0.32
C GLN A 4 -4.96 1.43 -0.91
N VAL A 5 -3.89 1.10 -0.18
CA VAL A 5 -2.91 0.08 -0.61
C VAL A 5 -3.55 -1.29 -0.84
N GLY A 6 -4.57 -1.65 -0.06
CA GLY A 6 -5.33 -2.90 -0.26
C GLY A 6 -6.13 -2.92 -1.57
N GLU A 7 -6.72 -1.78 -1.94
CA GLU A 7 -7.45 -1.64 -3.20
C GLU A 7 -6.49 -1.65 -4.40
N LEU A 8 -5.34 -0.98 -4.29
CA LEU A 8 -4.28 -1.04 -5.30
C LEU A 8 -3.81 -2.50 -5.50
N ALA A 9 -3.55 -3.23 -4.42
CA ALA A 9 -3.13 -4.62 -4.46
C ALA A 9 -4.14 -5.49 -5.23
N LYS A 10 -5.44 -5.34 -4.92
CA LYS A 10 -6.52 -6.07 -5.59
C LYS A 10 -6.59 -5.76 -7.08
N ARG A 11 -6.51 -4.48 -7.46
CA ARG A 11 -6.53 -4.06 -8.88
C ARG A 11 -5.32 -4.56 -9.67
N ALA A 12 -4.16 -4.61 -9.01
CA ALA A 12 -2.91 -5.06 -9.62
C ALA A 12 -2.73 -6.60 -9.57
N GLY A 13 -3.63 -7.34 -8.92
CA GLY A 13 -3.53 -8.79 -8.79
C GLY A 13 -2.34 -9.26 -7.94
N ILE A 14 -1.80 -8.39 -7.08
CA ILE A 14 -0.68 -8.69 -6.19
C ILE A 14 -1.09 -8.51 -4.74
N THR A 15 -0.24 -8.92 -3.81
CA THR A 15 -0.50 -8.74 -2.38
C THR A 15 -0.06 -7.35 -1.90
N VAL A 16 -0.66 -6.88 -0.80
CA VAL A 16 -0.17 -5.67 -0.09
C VAL A 16 1.29 -5.85 0.34
N ARG A 17 1.69 -7.07 0.71
CA ARG A 17 3.08 -7.40 1.03
C ARG A 17 4.03 -7.21 -0.16
N THR A 18 3.59 -7.52 -1.38
CA THR A 18 4.37 -7.28 -2.60
C THR A 18 4.55 -5.79 -2.85
N LEU A 19 3.52 -4.98 -2.64
CA LEU A 19 3.64 -3.52 -2.76
C LEU A 19 4.64 -2.96 -1.75
N HIS A 20 4.56 -3.36 -0.48
CA HIS A 20 5.53 -2.95 0.54
C HIS A 20 6.96 -3.40 0.21
N HIS A 21 7.12 -4.57 -0.41
CA HIS A 21 8.41 -5.02 -0.89
C HIS A 21 8.96 -4.07 -1.97
N TYR A 22 8.14 -3.66 -2.94
CA TYR A 22 8.55 -2.68 -3.95
C TYR A 22 8.85 -1.30 -3.37
N GLU A 23 8.14 -0.88 -2.33
CA GLU A 23 8.48 0.34 -1.61
C GLU A 23 9.83 0.24 -0.90
N GLN A 24 10.10 -0.89 -0.25
CA GLN A 24 11.36 -1.14 0.46
C GLN A 24 12.56 -1.21 -0.49
N THR A 25 12.38 -1.77 -1.69
CA THR A 25 13.43 -1.81 -2.72
C THR A 25 13.55 -0.51 -3.51
N GLY A 26 12.66 0.46 -3.28
CA GLY A 26 12.64 1.75 -4.00
C GLY A 26 12.06 1.67 -5.41
N LEU A 27 11.49 0.53 -5.80
CA LEU A 27 10.82 0.35 -7.09
C LEU A 27 9.47 1.10 -7.15
N LEU A 28 8.85 1.34 -5.99
CA LEU A 28 7.56 2.03 -5.87
C LEU A 28 7.62 3.12 -4.80
N LEU A 29 7.10 4.30 -5.11
CA LEU A 29 7.00 5.42 -4.17
C LEU A 29 5.53 5.74 -3.90
N PRO A 30 5.07 5.67 -2.63
CA PRO A 30 3.69 6.00 -2.29
C PRO A 30 3.45 7.50 -2.46
N SER A 31 2.37 7.87 -3.14
CA SER A 31 1.98 9.28 -3.31
C SER A 31 1.48 9.92 -2.01
N ALA A 32 0.98 9.12 -1.07
CA ALA A 32 0.59 9.55 0.27
C ALA A 32 0.66 8.37 1.24
N ARG A 33 1.04 8.64 2.49
CA ARG A 33 1.06 7.63 3.56
C ARG A 33 -0.01 7.95 4.59
N SER A 34 -1.12 7.22 4.54
CA SER A 34 -2.05 7.15 5.66
C SER A 34 -1.43 6.27 6.75
N GLY A 35 -1.31 6.80 7.98
CA GLY A 35 -0.90 6.01 9.14
C GLY A 35 -1.77 4.76 9.21
N GLY A 36 -1.13 3.58 9.29
CA GLY A 36 -1.84 2.30 9.28
C GLY A 36 -3.00 2.31 10.27
N ARG A 37 -4.09 1.62 9.91
CA ARG A 37 -5.31 1.56 10.73
C ARG A 37 -4.92 1.12 12.15
N VAL A 38 -4.88 2.07 13.08
CA VAL A 38 -4.90 1.78 14.51
C VAL A 38 -6.26 1.15 14.79
N PRO A 39 -6.34 -0.08 15.32
CA PRO A 39 -7.60 -0.63 15.78
C PRO A 39 -8.14 0.31 16.87
N ALA A 40 -9.39 0.74 16.71
CA ALA A 40 -10.08 1.50 17.74
C ALA A 40 -10.20 0.61 18.97
N LEU A 41 -9.54 1.01 20.05
CA LEU A 41 -9.78 0.52 21.41
C LEU A 41 -11.16 1.01 21.87
#